data_AF-A0A6F8X0X5-F1
#
_entry.id   AF-A0A6F8X0X5-F1
#
_cell.length_a   1.000
_cell.length_b   1.000
_cell.length_c   1.000
_cell.angle_alpha   90.00
_cell.angle_beta   90.00
_cell.angle_gamma   90.00
#
_symmetry.space_group_name_H-M   'P 1'
#
loop_
_entity.id
_entity.type
_entity.pdbx_description
1 polymer ?
#
loop_
_entity_poly.entity_id
_entity_poly.type
_entity_poly.pdbx_seq_one_letter_code
_entity_poly.pdbx_strand_id
1 'polypeptide(L)' 'ACGAGSQFDDGKKVGYDDQRTNHMPLKGPKELLEHYKKTQNFFDFKHAVTGARLVKLQHPEAETYAGSVHDKAGVTCA' A
#
# COMPACT_ATOMS: atom_id res chain seq x y z
N ALA A 1 -2.48 3.64 -2.39
CA ALA A 1 -2.58 4.71 -1.39
C ALA A 1 -3.81 5.54 -1.71
N CYS A 2 -4.55 5.95 -0.68
CA CYS A 2 -5.71 6.84 -0.81
C CYS A 2 -5.36 8.23 -0.22
N GLY A 3 -4.27 8.82 -0.69
CA GLY A 3 -3.73 10.05 -0.14
C GLY A 3 -2.46 10.55 -0.83
N ALA A 4 -2.12 11.81 -0.58
CA ALA A 4 -0.85 12.40 -0.99
C ALA A 4 0.32 11.81 -0.18
N GLY A 5 1.52 11.87 -0.74
CA GLY A 5 2.71 11.29 -0.11
C GLY A 5 4.00 11.81 -0.74
N SER A 6 5.03 10.96 -0.78
CA SER A 6 6.34 11.33 -1.32
C SER A 6 7.04 10.14 -1.97
N GLN A 7 7.98 10.41 -2.88
CA GLN A 7 8.70 9.36 -3.59
C GLN A 7 9.83 8.77 -2.76
N PHE A 8 10.02 7.45 -2.82
CA PHE A 8 11.10 6.77 -2.09
C PHE A 8 12.48 7.21 -2.59
N ASP A 9 12.68 7.40 -3.89
CA ASP A 9 14.02 7.68 -4.43
C ASP A 9 14.49 9.10 -4.13
N ASP A 10 13.69 10.11 -4.53
CA ASP A 10 14.09 11.51 -4.49
C ASP A 10 13.34 12.36 -3.46
N GLY A 11 12.33 11.80 -2.79
CA GLY A 11 11.53 12.51 -1.80
C GLY A 11 10.59 13.58 -2.36
N LYS A 12 10.41 13.66 -3.69
CA LYS A 12 9.45 14.59 -4.29
C LYS A 12 8.03 14.29 -3.81
N LYS A 13 7.24 15.35 -3.63
CA LYS A 13 5.84 15.21 -3.23
C LYS A 13 5.03 14.57 -4.34
N VAL A 14 4.10 13.70 -3.95
CA VAL A 14 3.07 13.12 -4.80
C VAL A 14 1.75 13.76 -4.37
N GLY A 15 1.22 14.66 -5.19
CA GLY A 15 -0.01 15.41 -4.94
C GLY A 15 -1.26 14.70 -5.46
N TYR A 16 -2.45 15.21 -5.12
CA TYR A 16 -3.74 14.63 -5.52
C TYR A 16 -4.02 14.65 -7.04
N ASP A 17 -3.19 15.37 -7.80
CA ASP A 17 -3.17 15.34 -9.27
C ASP A 17 -2.54 14.06 -9.84
N ASP A 18 -1.81 13.30 -9.02
CA ASP A 18 -1.16 12.05 -9.42
C ASP A 18 -2.09 10.84 -9.18
N GLN A 19 -2.19 9.95 -10.17
CA GLN A 19 -3.02 8.74 -10.10
C GLN A 19 -2.64 7.82 -8.92
N ARG A 20 -1.40 7.88 -8.43
CA ARG A 20 -0.94 7.11 -7.27
C ARG A 20 -1.71 7.42 -5.98
N THR A 21 -2.37 8.58 -5.92
CA THR A 21 -3.18 9.00 -4.76
C THR A 21 -4.56 8.33 -4.70
N ASN A 22 -4.96 7.61 -5.75
CA ASN A 22 -6.12 6.72 -5.77
C ASN A 22 -5.69 5.35 -6.32
N HIS A 23 -4.84 4.67 -5.56
CA HIS A 23 -4.22 3.41 -5.99
C HIS A 23 -4.60 2.25 -5.09
N MET A 24 -5.20 1.20 -5.66
CA MET A 24 -5.42 -0.08 -4.98
C MET A 24 -4.26 -1.03 -5.30
N PRO A 25 -3.48 -1.49 -4.30
CA PRO A 25 -2.32 -2.33 -4.56
C PRO A 25 -2.70 -3.73 -5.04
N LEU A 26 -3.81 -4.31 -4.58
CA LEU A 26 -4.23 -5.68 -4.89
C LEU A 26 -3.07 -6.68 -4.69
N LYS A 27 -2.30 -6.47 -3.61
CA LYS A 27 -1.14 -7.28 -3.22
C LYS A 27 -1.32 -7.80 -1.81
N GLY A 28 -0.89 -9.03 -1.58
CA GLY A 28 -0.88 -9.61 -0.25
C GLY A 28 0.13 -8.93 0.68
N PRO A 29 0.03 -9.15 2.01
CA PRO A 29 0.87 -8.47 3.00
C PRO A 29 2.39 -8.64 2.79
N LYS A 30 2.81 -9.76 2.20
CA LYS A 30 4.22 -10.08 1.96
C LYS A 30 4.83 -9.30 0.78
N GLU A 31 4.01 -8.81 -0.13
CA GLU A 31 4.45 -8.15 -1.37
C GLU A 31 4.27 -6.62 -1.31
N LEU A 32 3.45 -6.15 -0.37
CA LEU A 32 2.97 -4.78 -0.32
C LEU A 32 4.08 -3.73 -0.22
N LEU A 33 5.10 -3.99 0.60
CA LEU A 33 6.23 -3.07 0.77
C LEU A 33 7.05 -2.93 -0.51
N GLU A 34 7.32 -4.04 -1.19
CA GLU A 34 8.08 -4.05 -2.44
C GLU A 34 7.31 -3.35 -3.56
N HIS A 35 5.99 -3.54 -3.63
CA HIS A 35 5.11 -2.81 -4.56
C HIS A 35 5.22 -1.30 -4.38
N TYR A 36 5.12 -0.80 -3.14
CA TYR A 36 5.20 0.63 -2.88
C TYR A 36 6.61 1.22 -3.11
N LYS A 37 7.66 0.47 -2.78
CA LYS A 37 9.04 0.91 -2.99
C LYS A 37 9.44 0.90 -4.46
N LYS A 38 9.25 -0.21 -5.15
CA LYS A 38 9.82 -0.46 -6.48
C LYS A 38 8.86 -0.12 -7.62
N THR A 39 7.57 -0.39 -7.45
CA THR A 39 6.58 -0.20 -8.53
C THR A 39 5.96 1.18 -8.48
N GLN A 40 5.59 1.68 -7.29
CA GLN A 40 4.92 2.98 -7.15
C GLN A 40 5.87 4.13 -6.83
N ASN A 41 7.08 3.81 -6.35
CA ASN A 41 8.03 4.77 -5.79
C ASN A 41 7.29 5.76 -4.86
N PHE A 42 6.63 5.24 -3.83
CA PHE A 42 5.72 6.01 -2.97
C PHE A 42 5.78 5.58 -1.50
N PHE A 43 5.90 6.54 -0.60
CA PHE A 43 5.68 6.38 0.84
C PHE A 43 4.74 7.48 1.36
N ASP A 44 3.96 7.17 2.40
CA ASP A 44 2.94 8.07 2.92
C ASP A 44 3.54 9.16 3.82
N PHE A 45 4.39 8.78 4.78
CA PHE A 45 4.95 9.72 5.75
C PHE A 45 6.34 9.32 6.25
N LYS A 46 7.07 10.30 6.79
CA LYS A 46 8.28 10.04 7.57
C LYS A 46 7.90 9.90 9.04
N HIS A 47 8.35 8.83 9.68
CA HIS A 47 8.21 8.66 11.11
C HIS A 47 8.86 9.83 11.86
N ALA A 48 8.12 10.49 12.76
CA ALA A 48 8.54 11.76 13.35
C ALA A 48 9.85 11.68 14.15
N VAL A 49 10.11 10.54 14.81
CA VAL A 49 11.33 10.32 15.61
C VAL A 49 12.47 9.75 14.78
N THR A 50 12.27 8.58 14.16
CA THR A 50 13.33 7.86 13.45
C THR A 50 13.66 8.40 12.05
N GLY A 51 12.79 9.25 11.48
CA GLY A 51 12.93 9.70 10.09
C GLY A 51 12.68 8.64 9.03
N ALA A 52 12.29 7.42 9.44
CA ALA A 52 12.03 6.30 8.52
C ALA A 52 10.86 6.62 7.59
N ARG A 53 11.02 6.29 6.29
CA ARG A 53 9.95 6.41 5.29
C ARG A 53 9.00 5.23 5.44
N LEU A 54 7.74 5.49 5.76
CA LEU A 54 6.74 4.47 6.09
C LEU A 54 5.55 4.53 5.14
N VAL A 55 4.97 3.35 4.91
CA VAL A 55 3.70 3.18 4.19
C VAL A 55 2.59 2.98 5.22
N LYS A 56 1.49 3.72 5.11
CA LYS A 56 0.32 3.55 5.95
C LYS A 56 -0.57 2.47 5.32
N LEU A 57 -0.88 1.43 6.08
CA LEU A 57 -1.80 0.38 5.64
C LEU A 57 -3.25 0.70 6.06
N GLN A 58 -4.22 0.29 5.26
CA GLN A 58 -5.65 0.43 5.54
C GLN A 58 -6.34 -0.91 5.26
N HIS A 59 -7.15 -1.36 6.22
CA HIS A 59 -8.16 -2.42 6.13
C HIS A 59 -8.00 -3.36 4.90
N PRO A 60 -6.96 -4.22 4.91
CA PRO A 60 -6.63 -5.05 3.76
C PRO A 60 -7.38 -6.38 3.82
N GLU A 61 -8.68 -6.38 4.16
CA GLU A 61 -9.42 -7.62 4.40
C GLU A 61 -9.50 -8.47 3.14
N ALA A 62 -9.74 -7.86 1.97
CA ALA A 62 -9.83 -8.58 0.70
C ALA A 62 -8.50 -9.25 0.33
N GLU A 63 -7.38 -8.53 0.41
CA GLU A 63 -6.05 -9.08 0.11
C GLU A 63 -5.56 -10.06 1.16
N THR A 64 -6.02 -9.94 2.41
CA THR A 64 -5.72 -10.91 3.49
C THR A 64 -6.55 -12.18 3.34
N TYR A 65 -7.79 -12.05 2.86
CA TYR A 65 -8.71 -13.14 2.61
C TYR A 65 -8.25 -14.04 1.44
N ALA A 66 -7.76 -13.42 0.37
CA ALA A 66 -7.31 -14.12 -0.83
C ALA A 66 -6.21 -15.16 -0.53
N GLY A 67 -6.45 -16.41 -0.91
CA GLY A 67 -5.56 -17.55 -0.67
C GLY A 67 -5.68 -18.21 0.70
N SER A 68 -6.59 -17.72 1.57
CA SER A 68 -6.92 -18.36 2.86
C SER A 68 -7.58 -19.74 2.67
N VAL A 69 -7.75 -20.49 3.76
CA VAL A 69 -8.44 -21.79 3.72
C VAL A 69 -9.91 -21.62 3.30
N HIS A 70 -10.59 -20.58 3.79
CA HIS A 70 -11.98 -20.27 3.43
C HIS A 70 -12.12 -19.90 1.95
N ASP A 71 -11.24 -19.03 1.45
CA ASP A 71 -11.21 -18.64 0.04
C ASP A 71 -11.01 -19.86 -0.87
N LYS A 72 -10.03 -20.70 -0.55
CA LYS A 72 -9.77 -21.96 -1.29
C LYS A 72 -10.92 -22.96 -1.23
N ALA A 73 -11.75 -22.89 -0.20
CA ALA A 73 -12.95 -23.70 -0.04
C ALA A 73 -14.19 -23.10 -0.73
N GLY A 74 -14.05 -21.94 -1.40
CA GLY A 74 -15.15 -21.28 -2.10
C GLY A 74 -16.13 -20.54 -1.18
N VAL A 75 -15.78 -20.35 0.09
CA VAL A 75 -16.54 -19.48 0.99
C VAL A 75 -16.38 -18.03 0.48
N THR A 76 -17.34 -17.16 0.79
CA THR A 76 -17.27 -15.75 0.40
C THR A 76 -17.59 -14.85 1.58
N CYS A 77 -17.52 -13.53 1.37
CA CYS A 77 -17.85 -12.55 2.40
C CYS A 77 -19.33 -12.55 2.81
N ALA A 78 -20.22 -13.06 1.95
CA ALA A 78 -21.68 -13.04 2.14
C ALA A 78 -22.21 -14.26 2.90
#